data_AF-A0A349PSP9-F1
#
_entry.id   AF-A0A349PSP9-F1
#
_cell.length_a   1.000
_cell.length_b   1.000
_cell.length_c   1.000
_cell.angle_alpha   90.00
_cell.angle_beta   90.00
_cell.angle_gamma   90.00
#
_symmetry.space_group_name_H-M   'P 1'
#
loop_
_entity.id
_entity.type
_entity.pdbx_description
1 polymer ?
#
loop_
_entity_poly.entity_id
_entity_poly.type
_entity_poly.pdbx_seq_one_letter_code
_entity_poly.pdbx_strand_id
1 'polypeptide(L)'
;MKSKRQEKILELIEKYNIETQEELIARLAECGIESKQTTVSRDIKELYLYKEPIGGGRSRYAVSGKADHIDNTKRLKLILNECSVGVDYAGIVVLLKTLPGLADAAG
;
A
#
# COMPACT_ATOMS: atom_id res chain seq x y z
N MET A 1 -3.52 14.57 -12.52
CA MET A 1 -3.19 15.42 -11.33
C MET A 1 -3.07 14.61 -10.04
N LYS A 2 -4.09 13.83 -9.65
CA LYS A 2 -4.07 13.00 -8.43
C LYS A 2 -2.89 12.01 -8.36
N SER A 3 -2.68 11.23 -9.43
CA SER A 3 -1.57 10.26 -9.52
C SER A 3 -0.18 10.91 -9.37
N LYS A 4 0.08 12.04 -10.05
CA LYS A 4 1.35 12.79 -9.93
C LYS A 4 1.60 13.31 -8.50
N ARG A 5 0.55 13.73 -7.79
CA ARG A 5 0.66 14.15 -6.39
C ARG A 5 0.97 12.97 -5.48
N GLN A 6 0.26 11.86 -5.65
CA GLN A 6 0.47 10.64 -4.87
C GLN A 6 1.89 10.08 -5.06
N GLU A 7 2.40 10.07 -6.28
CA GLU A 7 3.79 9.71 -6.59
C GLU A 7 4.78 10.65 -5.87
N LYS A 8 4.51 11.96 -5.88
CA LYS A 8 5.35 12.92 -5.15
C LYS A 8 5.29 12.75 -3.63
N ILE A 9 4.14 12.40 -3.07
CA ILE A 9 4.01 12.07 -1.64
C ILE A 9 4.93 10.90 -1.29
N LEU A 10 4.95 9.85 -2.10
CA LEU A 10 5.81 8.69 -1.89
C LEU A 10 7.30 9.06 -1.95
N GLU A 11 7.72 9.85 -2.94
CA GLU A 11 9.11 10.34 -3.01
C GLU A 11 9.49 11.20 -1.79
N LEU A 12 8.57 12.04 -1.31
CA LEU A 12 8.84 12.96 -0.20
C LEU A 12 8.99 12.24 1.13
N ILE A 13 8.14 11.26 1.43
CA ILE A 13 8.25 10.47 2.68
C ILE A 13 9.43 9.51 2.67
N GLU A 14 9.94 9.13 1.49
CA GLU A 14 11.14 8.31 1.35
C GLU A 14 12.41 9.16 1.53
N LYS A 15 12.39 10.41 1.06
CA LYS A 15 13.53 11.33 1.14
C LYS A 15 13.61 12.11 2.45
N TYR A 16 12.48 12.38 3.09
CA TYR A 16 12.38 13.21 4.30
C TYR A 16 11.62 12.50 5.42
N ASN A 17 12.01 12.74 6.67
CA ASN A 17 11.30 12.24 7.85
C ASN A 17 10.08 13.11 8.15
N ILE A 18 8.99 12.90 7.41
CA ILE A 18 7.77 13.70 7.53
C ILE A 18 6.89 13.17 8.66
N GLU A 19 6.63 14.00 9.67
CA GLU A 19 5.87 13.58 10.87
C GLU A 19 4.40 14.02 10.84
N THR A 20 4.10 15.12 10.14
CA THR A 20 2.79 15.77 10.14
C THR A 20 2.26 15.99 8.72
N GLN A 21 0.94 16.13 8.61
CA GLN A 21 0.30 16.45 7.33
C GLN A 21 0.65 17.84 6.84
N GLU A 22 0.85 18.79 7.76
CA GLU A 22 1.26 20.16 7.45
C GLU A 22 2.64 20.20 6.82
N GLU A 23 3.58 19.41 7.35
CA GLU A 23 4.91 19.25 6.76
C GLU A 23 4.82 18.65 5.35
N LEU A 24 3.98 17.62 5.16
CA LEU A 24 3.78 17.03 3.84
C LEU A 24 3.20 18.05 2.83
N ILE A 25 2.26 18.90 3.25
CA ILE A 25 1.67 19.96 2.42
C ILE A 25 2.71 21.01 2.06
N ALA A 26 3.52 21.46 3.02
CA ALA A 26 4.57 22.44 2.78
C ALA A 26 5.58 21.93 1.74
N ARG A 27 6.02 20.67 1.87
CA ARG A 27 6.92 20.01 0.91
C ARG A 27 6.30 19.82 -0.47
N LEU A 28 5.00 19.51 -0.54
CA LEU A 28 4.28 19.44 -1.80
C LEU A 28 4.20 20.82 -2.48
N ALA A 29 3.97 21.88 -1.71
CA ALA A 29 3.95 23.25 -2.22
C ALA A 29 5.34 23.69 -2.74
N GLU A 30 6.43 23.33 -2.07
CA GLU A 30 7.81 23.53 -2.57
C GLU A 30 8.04 22.83 -3.93
N CYS A 31 7.35 21.71 -4.18
CA CYS A 31 7.39 20.99 -5.46
C CYS A 31 6.41 21.56 -6.51
N GLY A 32 5.74 22.68 -6.23
CA GLY A 32 4.74 23.29 -7.10
C GLY A 32 3.38 22.57 -7.09
N ILE A 33 3.10 21.75 -6.08
CA ILE A 33 1.84 21.02 -5.91
C ILE A 33 1.08 21.59 -4.72
N GLU A 34 0.19 22.54 -4.97
CA GLU A 34 -0.72 23.02 -3.93
C GLU A 34 -1.74 21.93 -3.55
N SER A 35 -1.88 21.66 -2.26
CA SER A 35 -2.81 20.64 -1.75
C SER A 35 -3.34 21.03 -0.38
N LYS A 36 -4.62 20.71 -0.13
CA LYS A 36 -5.27 20.97 1.16
C LYS A 36 -5.13 19.76 2.07
N GLN A 37 -5.22 20.00 3.37
CA GLN A 37 -5.18 18.95 4.40
C GLN A 37 -6.20 17.82 4.16
N THR A 38 -7.42 18.15 3.75
CA THR A 38 -8.45 17.15 3.42
C THR A 38 -8.07 16.26 2.24
N THR A 39 -7.32 16.80 1.28
CA THR A 39 -6.87 16.07 0.09
C THR A 39 -5.71 15.15 0.45
N VAL A 40 -4.72 15.66 1.18
CA VAL A 40 -3.57 14.88 1.64
C VAL A 40 -4.00 13.78 2.61
N SER A 41 -4.97 14.04 3.49
CA SER A 41 -5.56 13.03 4.39
C SER A 41 -6.20 11.87 3.62
N ARG A 42 -6.90 12.16 2.51
CA ARG A 42 -7.44 11.11 1.63
C ARG A 42 -6.31 10.34 0.93
N ASP A 43 -5.31 11.04 0.40
CA ASP A 43 -4.19 10.38 -0.29
C ASP A 43 -3.38 9.48 0.66
N ILE A 44 -3.14 9.90 1.91
CA ILE A 44 -2.48 9.08 2.94
C ILE A 44 -3.24 7.76 3.15
N LYS A 45 -4.58 7.82 3.22
CA LYS A 45 -5.43 6.63 3.39
C LYS A 45 -5.41 5.73 2.15
N GLU A 46 -5.50 6.32 0.97
CA GLU A 46 -5.47 5.57 -0.30
C GLU A 46 -4.10 4.95 -0.60
N LEU A 47 -3.03 5.58 -0.13
CA LEU A 47 -1.65 5.08 -0.23
C LEU A 47 -1.26 4.13 0.90
N TYR A 48 -2.17 3.83 1.82
CA TYR A 48 -1.92 2.96 2.98
C TYR A 48 -0.65 3.37 3.76
N LEU A 49 -0.44 4.67 3.93
CA LEU A 49 0.68 5.18 4.70
C LEU A 49 0.42 4.99 6.20
N TYR A 50 1.43 4.53 6.93
CA TYR A 50 1.38 4.38 8.38
C TYR A 50 2.45 5.25 9.05
N LYS A 51 2.34 5.43 10.37
CA LYS A 51 3.35 6.12 11.16
C LYS A 51 4.36 5.12 11.69
N GLU A 52 5.54 5.11 11.10
CA GLU A 52 6.69 4.32 11.55
C GLU A 52 7.40 5.02 12.71
N PRO A 53 7.62 4.36 13.85
CA PRO A 53 8.40 4.92 14.95
C PRO A 53 9.88 4.98 14.56
N ILE A 54 10.49 6.17 14.68
CA ILE A 54 11.91 6.40 14.38
C ILE A 54 12.78 6.50 15.64
N GLY A 55 12.21 6.13 16.80
CA GLY A 55 12.86 6.26 18.10
C GLY A 55 12.67 7.64 18.73
N GLY A 56 12.92 7.74 20.05
CA GLY A 56 12.79 8.99 20.80
C GLY A 56 11.37 9.56 20.88
N GLY A 57 10.34 8.72 20.73
CA GLY A 57 8.93 9.14 20.73
C GLY A 57 8.46 9.80 19.43
N ARG A 58 9.32 9.86 18.41
CA ARG A 58 8.99 10.46 17.11
C ARG A 58 8.52 9.39 16.14
N SER A 59 7.65 9.80 15.20
CA SER A 59 7.08 8.91 14.19
C SER A 59 6.98 9.63 12.85
N ARG A 60 7.32 8.93 11.77
CA ARG A 60 7.26 9.47 10.40
C ARG A 60 6.27 8.69 9.54
N TYR A 61 5.76 9.31 8.49
CA TYR A 61 5.01 8.58 7.48
C TYR A 61 5.92 7.62 6.71
N ALA A 62 5.47 6.38 6.58
CA ALA A 62 6.12 5.34 5.80
C ALA A 62 5.06 4.57 4.99
N VAL A 63 5.49 3.98 3.88
CA VAL A 63 4.60 3.14 3.06
C VAL A 63 4.54 1.76 3.68
N SER A 64 3.34 1.25 3.95
CA SER A 64 3.15 -0.14 4.37
C SER A 64 3.59 -1.06 3.22
N GLY A 65 4.85 -1.51 3.27
CA GLY A 65 5.40 -2.58 2.43
C GLY A 65 5.25 -2.43 0.91
N LYS A 66 6.05 -1.56 0.28
CA LYS A 66 6.42 -1.79 -1.15
C LYS A 66 7.22 -3.09 -1.36
N ALA A 67 7.82 -3.64 -0.30
CA ALA A 67 8.47 -4.96 -0.34
C ALA A 67 7.46 -6.11 -0.22
N ASP A 68 6.53 -6.08 0.74
CA ASP A 68 5.67 -7.23 1.01
C ASP A 68 4.43 -7.31 0.11
N HIS A 69 3.84 -6.18 -0.32
CA HIS A 69 2.57 -6.24 -1.05
C HIS A 69 2.74 -6.70 -2.51
N ILE A 70 3.85 -6.32 -3.15
CA ILE A 70 4.20 -6.78 -4.50
C ILE A 70 4.59 -8.26 -4.46
N ASP A 71 5.31 -8.70 -3.43
CA ASP A 71 5.79 -10.08 -3.33
C ASP A 71 4.67 -11.03 -2.92
N ASN A 72 3.79 -10.65 -2.00
CA ASN A 72 2.60 -11.43 -1.68
C ASN A 72 1.63 -11.53 -2.86
N THR A 73 1.44 -10.47 -3.64
CA THR A 73 0.59 -10.55 -4.86
C THR A 73 1.21 -11.46 -5.91
N LYS A 74 2.54 -11.42 -6.09
CA LYS A 74 3.25 -12.31 -7.03
C LYS A 74 3.24 -13.75 -6.55
N ARG A 75 3.53 -13.98 -5.27
CA ARG A 75 3.51 -15.30 -4.63
C ARG A 75 2.11 -15.91 -4.63
N LEU A 76 1.09 -15.12 -4.29
CA LEU A 76 -0.31 -15.55 -4.39
C LEU A 76 -0.70 -15.85 -5.84
N LYS A 77 -0.29 -15.02 -6.81
CA LYS A 77 -0.51 -15.32 -8.25
C LYS A 77 0.18 -16.60 -8.68
N LEU A 78 1.41 -16.86 -8.22
CA LEU A 78 2.16 -18.08 -8.53
C LEU A 78 1.46 -19.30 -7.95
N ILE A 79 1.11 -19.27 -6.65
CA ILE A 79 0.39 -20.34 -5.98
C ILE A 79 -0.98 -20.58 -6.64
N LEU A 80 -1.73 -19.53 -6.97
CA LEU A 80 -3.02 -19.68 -7.66
C LEU A 80 -2.83 -20.27 -9.06
N ASN A 81 -1.82 -19.85 -9.83
CA ASN A 81 -1.57 -20.41 -11.17
C ASN A 81 -1.08 -21.87 -11.12
N GLU A 82 -0.27 -22.23 -10.13
CA GLU A 82 0.33 -23.57 -10.04
C GLU A 82 -0.60 -24.58 -9.35
N CYS A 83 -1.43 -24.11 -8.41
CA CYS A 83 -2.29 -24.99 -7.62
C CYS A 83 -3.74 -25.03 -8.11
N SER A 84 -4.26 -24.00 -8.80
CA SER A 84 -5.70 -23.96 -9.14
C SER A 84 -6.04 -24.82 -10.35
N VAL A 85 -7.00 -25.72 -10.15
CA VAL A 85 -7.59 -26.60 -11.17
C VAL A 85 -8.96 -26.05 -11.61
N GLY A 86 -9.57 -25.17 -10.82
CA GLY A 86 -10.80 -24.47 -11.18
C GLY A 86 -11.27 -23.49 -10.10
N VAL A 87 -12.10 -22.53 -10.50
CA VAL A 87 -12.73 -21.54 -9.62
C VAL A 87 -14.24 -21.64 -9.76
N ASP A 88 -14.96 -21.63 -8.64
CA ASP A 88 -16.42 -21.57 -8.59
C ASP A 88 -16.84 -20.49 -7.58
N TYR A 89 -18.09 -20.03 -7.62
CA TYR A 89 -18.56 -18.99 -6.69
C TYR A 89 -20.03 -19.18 -6.31
N ALA A 90 -20.37 -18.81 -5.07
CA ALA A 90 -21.72 -18.83 -4.54
C ALA A 90 -21.95 -17.60 -3.64
N GLY A 91 -22.61 -16.58 -4.18
CA GLY A 91 -22.87 -15.33 -3.45
C GLY A 91 -21.57 -14.59 -3.09
N ILE A 92 -21.31 -14.42 -1.79
CA ILE A 92 -20.08 -13.79 -1.28
C ILE A 92 -18.91 -14.77 -1.12
N VAL A 93 -19.11 -16.05 -1.46
CA VAL A 93 -18.11 -17.11 -1.28
C VAL A 93 -17.47 -17.45 -2.62
N VAL A 94 -16.14 -17.52 -2.64
CA VAL A 94 -15.36 -18.01 -3.77
C VAL A 94 -14.77 -19.36 -3.38
N LEU A 95 -15.00 -20.37 -4.21
CA LEU A 95 -14.45 -21.71 -4.05
C LEU A 95 -13.28 -21.90 -5.01
N LEU A 96 -12.08 -22.05 -4.44
CA LEU A 96 -10.87 -22.40 -5.18
C LEU A 96 -10.64 -23.91 -5.12
N LYS A 97 -10.66 -24.58 -6.27
CA LYS A 97 -10.30 -26.00 -6.38
C LYS A 97 -8.81 -26.09 -6.64
N THR A 98 -8.08 -26.73 -5.73
CA THR A 98 -6.64 -26.95 -5.87
C THR A 98 -6.30 -28.42 -6.10
N LEU A 99 -5.07 -28.70 -6.54
CA LEU A 99 -4.54 -30.06 -6.59
C LEU A 99 -4.52 -30.71 -5.18
N PRO A 100 -4.69 -32.04 -5.07
CA PRO A 100 -4.69 -32.74 -3.79
C PRO A 100 -3.42 -32.45 -2.98
N GLY A 101 -3.58 -32.05 -1.71
CA GLY A 101 -2.46 -31.72 -0.81
C GLY A 101 -1.93 -30.28 -0.89
N LEU A 102 -2.43 -29.45 -1.82
CA LEU A 102 -2.00 -28.06 -1.99
C LEU A 102 -3.02 -27.02 -1.51
N ALA A 103 -4.12 -27.45 -0.89
CA ALA A 103 -5.13 -26.55 -0.33
C ALA A 103 -4.58 -25.67 0.82
N ASP A 104 -3.77 -26.26 1.71
CA ASP A 104 -3.18 -25.54 2.86
C ASP A 104 -2.12 -24.52 2.43
N ALA A 105 -1.44 -24.78 1.30
CA ALA A 105 -0.45 -23.86 0.72
C ALA A 105 -1.09 -22.69 -0.05
N ALA A 106 -2.37 -22.81 -0.43
CA ALA A 106 -3.13 -21.80 -1.16
C ALA A 106 -4.06 -20.95 -0.27
N GLY A 107 -4.21 -21.32 1.00
CA GLY A 107 -5.02 -20.63 2.01
C GLY A 107 -4.30 -19.48 2.71
#